data_AF-A0AAF0S4D7-F1
#
_entry.id   AF-A0AAF0S4D7-F1
#
_cell.length_a   1.000
_cell.length_b   1.000
_cell.length_c   1.000
_cell.angle_alpha   90.00
_cell.angle_beta   90.00
_cell.angle_gamma   90.00
#
_symmetry.space_group_name_H-M   'P 1'
#
loop_
_entity.id
_entity.type
_entity.pdbx_description
1 polymer ?
#
loop_
_entity_poly.entity_id
_entity_poly.type
_entity_poly.pdbx_seq_one_letter_code
_entity_poly.pdbx_strand_id
1 'polypeptide(L)'
;MTEWEEYPNPPATLEQVITHIEATDEASWCTDVVRTAEDGRNCFFGHLFNMGADDQEGAAIWDWFECRWMTTYGMYPINDGRNPRYPQPTPKQRCVAALHALRDGTELTTMESMDQEYEHHLAMENA
;
A
#
# COMPACT_ATOMS: atom_id res chain seq x y z
N MET A 1 -4.75 23.68 4.83
CA MET A 1 -3.33 23.32 5.01
C MET A 1 -3.28 22.23 6.05
N THR A 2 -3.31 20.98 5.60
CA THR A 2 -3.05 19.82 6.46
C THR A 2 -1.55 19.84 6.81
N GLU A 3 -1.17 19.44 8.02
CA GLU A 3 0.20 19.46 8.62
C GLU A 3 1.33 18.76 7.82
N TRP A 4 1.06 18.38 6.58
CA TRP A 4 1.92 17.51 5.78
C TRP A 4 2.53 18.18 4.54
N GLU A 5 2.39 19.51 4.42
CA GLU A 5 3.14 20.35 3.46
C GLU A 5 4.63 20.53 3.87
N GLU A 6 5.07 19.93 4.99
CA GLU A 6 6.43 20.08 5.55
C GLU A 6 7.50 19.14 4.96
N TYR A 7 7.16 18.20 4.08
CA TYR A 7 8.17 17.36 3.41
C TYR A 7 8.35 17.80 1.95
N PRO A 8 9.27 18.74 1.66
CA PRO A 8 9.42 19.30 0.32
C PRO A 8 9.84 18.27 -0.74
N ASN A 9 10.35 17.10 -0.31
CA ASN A 9 10.78 16.01 -1.18
C ASN A 9 10.26 14.65 -0.65
N PRO A 10 9.05 14.21 -1.04
CA PRO A 10 8.60 12.85 -0.72
C PRO A 10 9.46 11.81 -1.46
N PRO A 11 9.76 10.64 -0.86
CA PRO A 11 10.49 9.56 -1.53
C PRO A 11 9.79 9.04 -2.79
N ALA A 12 8.45 9.07 -2.78
CA ALA A 12 7.60 8.74 -3.92
C ALA A 12 6.25 9.46 -3.81
N THR A 13 5.61 9.65 -4.96
CA THR A 13 4.19 10.03 -5.09
C THR A 13 3.33 8.79 -5.36
N LEU A 14 2.02 8.87 -5.08
CA LEU A 14 1.10 7.75 -5.35
C LEU A 14 1.08 7.38 -6.84
N GLU A 15 1.18 8.37 -7.74
CA GLU A 15 1.19 8.12 -9.19
C GLU A 15 2.45 7.38 -9.64
N GLN A 16 3.62 7.70 -9.04
CA GLN A 16 4.85 6.95 -9.30
C GLN A 16 4.74 5.51 -8.80
N VAL A 17 4.13 5.29 -7.63
CA VAL A 17 3.86 3.95 -7.11
C VAL A 17 2.92 3.18 -8.04
N ILE A 18 1.81 3.78 -8.47
CA ILE A 18 0.86 3.16 -9.43
C ILE A 18 1.58 2.77 -10.70
N THR A 19 2.29 3.72 -11.32
CA THR A 19 3.02 3.50 -12.58
C THR A 19 4.03 2.36 -12.46
N HIS A 20 4.81 2.33 -11.37
CA HIS A 20 5.78 1.27 -11.11
C HIS A 20 5.12 -0.09 -10.97
N ILE A 21 4.06 -0.18 -10.16
CA ILE A 21 3.34 -1.42 -9.88
C ILE A 21 2.64 -1.95 -11.12
N GLU A 22 2.00 -1.10 -11.92
CA GLU A 22 1.37 -1.48 -13.18
C GLU A 22 2.39 -2.02 -14.21
N ALA A 23 3.63 -1.51 -14.19
CA ALA A 23 4.69 -1.95 -15.09
C ALA A 23 5.32 -3.30 -14.71
N THR A 24 5.11 -3.81 -13.48
CA THR A 24 5.63 -5.12 -13.06
C THR A 24 5.01 -6.27 -13.87
N ASP A 25 5.74 -7.37 -14.06
CA ASP A 25 5.19 -8.54 -14.74
C ASP A 25 4.28 -9.36 -13.83
N GLU A 26 3.18 -9.91 -14.35
CA GLU A 26 2.21 -10.67 -13.54
C GLU A 26 2.84 -11.92 -12.90
N ALA A 27 3.76 -12.60 -13.59
CA ALA A 27 4.41 -13.79 -13.06
C ALA A 27 5.44 -13.48 -11.96
N SER A 28 5.81 -12.20 -11.78
CA SER A 28 6.74 -11.77 -10.74
C SER A 28 6.10 -11.64 -9.34
N TRP A 29 4.79 -11.87 -9.23
CA TRP A 29 4.04 -11.70 -7.98
C TRP A 29 3.95 -12.98 -7.12
N CYS A 30 3.90 -12.79 -5.80
CA CYS A 30 3.58 -13.84 -4.83
C CYS A 30 2.58 -13.38 -3.76
N THR A 31 2.04 -14.34 -3.02
CA THR A 31 1.20 -14.15 -1.83
C THR A 31 1.91 -14.66 -0.59
N ASP A 32 1.41 -14.28 0.58
CA ASP A 32 1.78 -14.81 1.91
C ASP A 32 3.20 -14.50 2.41
N VAL A 33 4.12 -14.13 1.51
CA VAL A 33 5.50 -13.73 1.80
C VAL A 33 5.86 -12.45 1.06
N VAL A 34 6.79 -11.66 1.62
CA VAL A 34 7.26 -10.42 0.98
C VAL A 34 8.04 -10.72 -0.30
N ARG A 35 8.91 -11.71 -0.22
CA ARG A 35 9.71 -12.21 -1.34
C ARG A 35 9.94 -13.71 -1.19
N THR A 36 9.77 -14.46 -2.26
CA THR A 36 10.07 -15.90 -2.27
C THR A 36 11.58 -16.15 -2.26
N ALA A 37 12.02 -17.17 -1.53
CA ALA A 37 13.44 -17.53 -1.46
C ALA A 37 13.95 -18.24 -2.73
N GLU A 38 13.06 -18.92 -3.46
CA GLU A 38 13.41 -19.80 -4.58
C GLU A 38 13.57 -19.04 -5.90
N ASP A 39 12.60 -18.20 -6.23
CA ASP A 39 12.49 -17.52 -7.53
C ASP A 39 12.43 -15.98 -7.42
N GLY A 40 12.49 -15.43 -6.21
CA GLY A 40 12.62 -13.99 -5.98
C GLY A 40 11.40 -13.16 -6.36
N ARG A 41 10.23 -13.79 -6.56
CA ARG A 41 8.94 -13.13 -6.74
C ARG A 41 8.58 -12.31 -5.52
N ASN A 42 7.85 -11.22 -5.71
CA ASN A 42 7.54 -10.27 -4.65
C ASN A 42 6.02 -10.14 -4.43
N CYS A 43 5.60 -9.83 -3.22
CA CYS A 43 4.28 -9.24 -3.01
C CYS A 43 4.31 -7.76 -3.39
N PHE A 44 3.19 -7.06 -3.20
CA PHE A 44 3.11 -5.61 -3.35
C PHE A 44 4.29 -4.86 -2.72
N PHE A 45 4.58 -5.10 -1.43
CA PHE A 45 5.62 -4.35 -0.74
C PHE A 45 7.04 -4.74 -1.16
N GLY A 46 7.27 -5.98 -1.59
CA GLY A 46 8.55 -6.34 -2.21
C GLY A 46 8.74 -5.60 -3.54
N HIS A 47 7.69 -5.44 -4.34
CA HIS A 47 7.73 -4.61 -5.55
C HIS A 47 7.94 -3.13 -5.23
N LEU A 48 7.25 -2.61 -4.21
CA LEU A 48 7.39 -1.23 -3.74
C LEU A 48 8.82 -0.95 -3.26
N PHE A 49 9.40 -1.85 -2.46
CA PHE A 49 10.79 -1.74 -2.00
C PHE A 49 11.77 -1.70 -3.17
N ASN A 50 11.57 -2.55 -4.18
CA ASN A 50 12.39 -2.58 -5.39
C ASN A 50 12.19 -1.36 -6.32
N MET A 51 11.33 -0.40 -5.96
CA MET A 51 11.24 0.90 -6.64
C MET A 51 12.45 1.79 -6.32
N GLY A 52 13.04 1.64 -5.13
CA GLY A 52 14.23 2.39 -4.73
C GLY A 52 15.49 1.90 -5.44
N ALA A 53 16.49 2.78 -5.60
CA ALA A 53 17.77 2.42 -6.22
C ALA A 53 18.64 1.54 -5.30
N ASP A 54 18.39 1.60 -3.99
CA ASP A 54 19.05 0.79 -2.96
C ASP A 54 18.11 0.50 -1.77
N ASP A 55 18.60 -0.27 -0.80
CA ASP A 55 17.82 -0.67 0.37
C ASP A 55 17.36 0.51 1.23
N GLN A 56 18.15 1.59 1.28
CA GLN A 56 17.80 2.78 2.07
C GLN A 56 16.64 3.53 1.41
N GLU A 57 16.69 3.69 0.09
CA GLU A 57 15.61 4.32 -0.67
C GLU A 57 14.35 3.44 -0.68
N GLY A 58 14.50 2.13 -0.86
CA GLY A 58 13.40 1.17 -0.80
C GLY A 58 12.67 1.18 0.53
N ALA A 59 13.42 1.22 1.65
CA ALA A 59 12.85 1.35 2.99
C ALA A 59 12.13 2.68 3.17
N ALA A 60 12.70 3.79 2.70
CA ALA A 60 12.06 5.11 2.79
C ALA A 60 10.74 5.18 1.99
N ILE A 61 10.68 4.57 0.81
CA ILE A 61 9.45 4.50 0.01
C ILE A 61 8.40 3.63 0.70
N TRP A 62 8.81 2.49 1.27
CA TRP A 62 7.90 1.62 2.04
C TRP A 62 7.30 2.38 3.22
N ASP A 63 8.13 2.94 4.10
CA ASP A 63 7.67 3.67 5.29
C ASP A 63 6.76 4.84 4.91
N TRP A 64 7.12 5.57 3.86
CA TRP A 64 6.30 6.66 3.34
C TRP A 64 4.93 6.17 2.88
N PHE A 65 4.87 5.04 2.18
CA PHE A 65 3.61 4.47 1.72
C PHE A 65 2.70 4.06 2.88
N GLU A 66 3.26 3.39 3.89
CA GLU A 66 2.50 2.98 5.07
C GLU A 66 1.93 4.18 5.83
N CYS A 67 2.71 5.23 6.01
CA CYS A 67 2.27 6.43 6.72
C CYS A 67 1.20 7.22 5.95
N ARG A 68 1.20 7.17 4.61
CA ARG A 68 0.41 8.07 3.78
C ARG A 68 -0.83 7.45 3.17
N TRP A 69 -0.75 6.22 2.69
CA TRP A 69 -1.78 5.67 1.83
C TRP A 69 -2.38 4.40 2.39
N MET A 70 -1.58 3.39 2.71
CA MET A 70 -2.12 2.15 3.25
C MET A 70 -1.05 1.37 4.01
N THR A 71 -1.38 0.95 5.23
CA THR A 71 -0.50 0.12 6.05
C THR A 71 -0.33 -1.28 5.44
N THR A 72 0.70 -1.98 5.88
CA THR A 72 0.89 -3.42 5.66
C THR A 72 -0.33 -4.23 6.07
N TYR A 73 -0.98 -3.89 7.18
CA TYR A 73 -2.22 -4.54 7.64
C TYR A 73 -3.40 -4.34 6.68
N GLY A 74 -3.48 -3.20 5.99
CA GLY A 74 -4.50 -2.96 4.96
C GLY A 74 -4.20 -3.66 3.64
N MET A 75 -2.95 -3.59 3.19
CA MET A 75 -2.56 -4.03 1.85
C MET A 75 -2.24 -5.54 1.76
N TYR A 76 -1.71 -6.17 2.81
CA TYR A 76 -1.44 -7.63 2.76
C TYR A 76 -2.70 -8.47 2.53
N PRO A 77 -3.84 -8.25 3.21
CA PRO A 77 -5.08 -8.97 2.90
C PRO A 77 -5.56 -8.75 1.46
N ILE A 78 -5.29 -7.59 0.86
CA ILE A 78 -5.61 -7.31 -0.55
C ILE A 78 -4.70 -8.13 -1.47
N ASN A 79 -3.38 -8.04 -1.27
CA ASN A 79 -2.39 -8.82 -2.03
C ASN A 79 -2.71 -10.32 -1.99
N ASP A 80 -3.03 -10.84 -0.80
CA ASP A 80 -3.25 -12.27 -0.57
C ASP A 80 -4.67 -12.76 -0.94
N GLY A 81 -5.54 -11.87 -1.44
CA GLY A 81 -6.89 -12.23 -1.87
C GLY A 81 -7.85 -12.55 -0.73
N ARG A 82 -7.59 -11.99 0.46
CA ARG A 82 -8.39 -12.16 1.68
C ARG A 82 -9.35 -10.99 1.92
N ASN A 83 -9.16 -9.86 1.24
CA ASN A 83 -10.05 -8.71 1.32
C ASN A 83 -11.17 -8.82 0.26
N PRO A 84 -12.45 -8.96 0.66
CA PRO A 84 -13.57 -9.16 -0.28
C PRO A 84 -13.89 -7.92 -1.14
N ARG A 85 -13.41 -6.72 -0.78
CA ARG A 85 -13.60 -5.50 -1.59
C ARG A 85 -12.82 -5.54 -2.91
N TYR A 86 -11.77 -6.35 -2.98
CA TYR A 86 -10.88 -6.46 -4.13
C TYR A 86 -10.88 -7.90 -4.67
N PRO A 87 -11.91 -8.30 -5.46
CA PRO A 87 -12.13 -9.68 -5.88
C PRO A 87 -11.30 -10.08 -7.12
N GLN A 88 -10.37 -9.24 -7.57
CA GLN A 88 -9.58 -9.52 -8.76
C GLN A 88 -8.75 -10.81 -8.58
N PRO A 89 -8.57 -11.61 -9.65
CA PRO A 89 -8.03 -12.96 -9.53
C PRO A 89 -6.56 -13.03 -9.11
N THR A 90 -5.75 -12.01 -9.42
CA THR A 90 -4.31 -12.03 -9.15
C THR A 90 -3.87 -10.98 -8.13
N PRO A 91 -2.73 -11.17 -7.44
CA PRO A 91 -2.23 -10.20 -6.46
C PRO A 91 -2.04 -8.81 -7.06
N LYS A 92 -1.39 -8.73 -8.24
CA LYS A 92 -1.17 -7.46 -8.95
C LYS A 92 -2.48 -6.71 -9.19
N GLN A 93 -3.47 -7.39 -9.76
CA GLN A 93 -4.74 -6.75 -10.12
C GLN A 93 -5.51 -6.26 -8.90
N ARG A 94 -5.45 -6.98 -7.76
CA ARG A 94 -6.04 -6.53 -6.49
C ARG A 94 -5.36 -5.28 -5.97
N CYS A 95 -4.03 -5.30 -5.93
CA CYS A 95 -3.25 -4.16 -5.44
C CYS A 95 -3.40 -2.92 -6.35
N VAL A 96 -3.36 -3.09 -7.68
CA VAL A 96 -3.60 -1.99 -8.64
C VAL A 96 -5.00 -1.39 -8.43
N ALA A 97 -6.02 -2.22 -8.26
CA ALA A 97 -7.38 -1.73 -7.96
C ALA A 97 -7.43 -0.92 -6.65
N ALA A 98 -6.73 -1.35 -5.61
CA ALA A 98 -6.64 -0.62 -4.34
C ALA A 98 -5.89 0.71 -4.46
N LEU A 99 -4.78 0.75 -5.22
CA LEU A 99 -4.04 2.00 -5.46
C LEU A 99 -4.88 3.02 -6.25
N HIS A 100 -5.66 2.58 -7.24
CA HIS A 100 -6.59 3.47 -7.92
C HIS A 100 -7.73 3.91 -6.99
N ALA A 101 -8.25 3.03 -6.13
CA ALA A 101 -9.26 3.41 -5.16
C ALA A 101 -8.75 4.50 -4.19
N LEU A 102 -7.50 4.40 -3.75
CA LEU A 102 -6.80 5.45 -2.98
C LEU A 102 -6.68 6.76 -3.77
N ARG A 103 -6.23 6.70 -5.03
CA ARG A 103 -6.13 7.89 -5.89
C ARG A 103 -7.47 8.58 -6.09
N ASP A 104 -8.53 7.78 -6.27
CA ASP A 104 -9.87 8.24 -6.56
C ASP A 104 -10.66 8.63 -5.27
N GLY A 105 -10.04 8.47 -4.09
CA GLY A 105 -10.63 8.82 -2.78
C GLY A 105 -11.76 7.89 -2.32
N THR A 106 -11.82 6.68 -2.85
CA THR A 106 -12.83 5.64 -2.49
C THR A 106 -12.27 4.58 -1.53
N GLU A 107 -10.97 4.61 -1.29
CA GLU A 107 -10.31 3.92 -0.19
C GLU A 107 -9.75 4.96 0.78
N LEU A 108 -9.85 4.67 2.07
CA LEU A 108 -9.31 5.54 3.12
C LEU A 108 -7.78 5.46 3.10
N THR A 109 -7.15 6.62 3.23
CA THR A 109 -5.72 6.70 3.56
C THR A 109 -5.46 6.16 4.97
N THR A 110 -4.19 5.88 5.29
CA THR A 110 -3.80 5.45 6.66
C THR A 110 -4.33 6.41 7.73
N MET A 111 -4.18 7.72 7.55
CA MET A 111 -4.64 8.70 8.52
C MET A 111 -6.17 8.72 8.63
N GLU A 112 -6.89 8.70 7.51
CA GLU A 112 -8.36 8.67 7.53
C GLU A 112 -8.90 7.39 8.18
N SER A 113 -8.23 6.25 7.97
CA SER A 113 -8.58 4.99 8.64
C SER A 113 -8.31 5.05 10.14
N MET A 114 -7.22 5.70 10.58
CA MET A 114 -6.91 5.89 11.99
C MET A 114 -7.90 6.84 12.67
N ASP A 115 -8.25 7.94 12.02
CA ASP A 115 -9.25 8.90 12.51
C ASP A 115 -10.61 8.22 12.67
N GLN A 116 -11.02 7.39 11.69
CA GLN A 116 -12.26 6.62 11.77
C GLN A 116 -12.28 5.64 12.95
N GLU A 117 -11.19 4.91 13.18
CA GLU A 117 -11.08 3.96 14.30
C GLU A 117 -11.08 4.69 15.65
N TYR A 118 -10.39 5.84 15.74
CA TYR A 118 -10.37 6.68 16.93
C TYR A 118 -11.78 7.18 17.29
N GLU A 119 -12.51 7.73 16.32
CA GLU A 119 -13.89 8.19 16.52
C GLU A 119 -14.83 7.04 16.91
N HIS A 120 -14.62 5.85 16.34
CA HIS A 120 -15.38 4.64 16.72
C HIS A 120 -15.18 4.29 18.19
N HIS A 121 -13.92 4.28 18.67
CA HIS A 121 -13.62 3.99 20.08
C HIS A 121 -14.19 5.05 21.02
N LEU A 122 -14.07 6.33 20.69
CA LEU A 122 -14.69 7.41 21.48
C LEU A 122 -16.22 7.23 21.59
N ALA A 123 -16.89 6.82 20.52
CA ALA A 123 -18.33 6.59 20.54
C ALA A 123 -18.72 5.40 21.44
N MET A 124 -17.90 4.34 21.48
CA MET A 124 -18.14 3.16 22.33
C MET A 124 -17.90 3.42 23.81
N GLU A 125 -16.91 4.24 24.17
CA GLU A 125 -16.61 4.56 25.57
C GLU A 125 -17.67 5.47 26.21
N ASN A 126 -18.41 6.22 25.39
CA ASN A 126 -19.45 7.15 25.83
C ASN A 126 -20.88 6.57 25.74
N ALA A 127 -21.03 5.30 25.35
CA ALA A 127 -22.31 4.59 25.22
C ALA A 127 -22.62 3.69 26.44
#